data_AF-A0A1I2MF66-F1
#
_entry.id   AF-A0A1I2MF66-F1
#
_cell.length_a   1.000
_cell.length_b   1.000
_cell.length_c   1.000
_cell.angle_alpha   90.00
_cell.angle_beta   90.00
_cell.angle_gamma   90.00
#
_symmetry.space_group_name_H-M   'P 1'
#
loop_
_entity.id
_entity.type
_entity.pdbx_description
1 polymer ?
#
loop_
_entity_poly.entity_id
_entity_poly.type
_entity_poly.pdbx_seq_one_letter_code
_entity_poly.pdbx_strand_id
1 'polypeptide(L)'
;MKTKLLLIIPLIILLSCDSPNAEVEKQLGISNTIGQSAPTGENEEYLDWSSIRVNGKLPLTASVQSIEGLLGKADSVVSIDWSSTCSSGYRSDESKNAYFGGVEFEQFGDSLDFMHINFSQDQSVFLQSGALKLDHATTLIEVKKHFPNAVKGIGNGYYNIYGKETDAINLPPSKELSDRQWILMFQDGKLIRIDLWTPC
;
A
#
# COMPACT_ATOMS: atom_id res chain seq x y z
N MET A 1 58.73 35.36 1.60
CA MET A 1 58.98 34.55 2.81
C MET A 1 58.89 33.08 2.43
N LYS A 2 60.01 32.36 2.49
CA LYS A 2 60.09 30.88 2.41
C LYS A 2 59.74 30.33 3.79
N THR A 3 58.90 29.30 3.91
CA THR A 3 59.16 27.87 4.24
C THR A 3 58.00 27.47 5.18
N LYS A 4 57.49 26.24 5.34
CA LYS A 4 57.83 24.90 4.85
C LYS A 4 56.55 24.06 5.05
N LEU A 5 56.25 23.23 4.07
CA LEU A 5 55.29 22.13 4.12
C LEU A 5 55.79 21.08 5.15
N LEU A 6 54.92 20.59 6.03
CA LEU A 6 55.17 19.38 6.81
C LEU A 6 53.96 18.45 6.71
N LEU A 7 54.16 17.35 5.98
CA LEU A 7 53.30 16.16 5.99
C LEU A 7 53.50 15.41 7.31
N ILE A 8 52.41 14.96 7.94
CA ILE A 8 52.46 13.92 8.97
C ILE A 8 51.39 12.88 8.63
N ILE A 9 51.86 11.66 8.34
CA ILE A 9 51.10 10.41 8.24
C ILE A 9 51.29 9.65 9.57
N PRO A 10 50.23 9.10 10.16
CA PRO A 10 50.34 7.80 10.84
C PRO A 10 49.21 6.86 10.39
N LEU A 11 49.53 5.69 9.84
CA LEU A 11 49.88 4.42 10.49
C LEU A 11 48.65 3.61 10.94
N ILE A 12 48.44 2.53 10.18
CA ILE A 12 47.38 1.52 10.28
C ILE A 12 47.57 0.69 11.56
N ILE A 13 46.46 0.40 12.27
CA ILE A 13 46.36 -0.77 13.15
C ILE A 13 45.06 -1.50 12.80
N LEU A 14 45.22 -2.67 12.20
CA LEU A 14 44.18 -3.69 12.02
C LEU A 14 44.00 -4.39 13.36
N LEU A 15 42.80 -4.33 13.93
CA LEU A 15 42.37 -5.21 15.01
C LEU A 15 41.33 -6.18 14.45
N SER A 16 41.80 -7.36 14.03
CA SER A 16 40.97 -8.57 13.99
C SER A 16 40.62 -8.95 15.42
N CYS A 17 39.33 -9.18 15.69
CA CYS A 17 38.88 -9.98 16.81
C CYS A 17 38.12 -11.17 16.24
N ASP A 18 38.66 -12.36 16.51
CA ASP A 18 37.98 -13.63 16.32
C ASP A 18 37.70 -14.26 17.69
N SER A 19 36.52 -14.91 17.77
CA SER A 19 36.06 -15.94 18.72
C SER A 19 35.44 -15.48 20.06
N PRO A 20 34.60 -16.31 20.74
CA PRO A 20 33.72 -17.41 20.29
C PRO A 20 32.27 -17.37 20.89
N ASN A 21 31.38 -18.13 20.25
CA ASN A 21 30.15 -18.81 20.71
C ASN A 21 29.34 -18.35 21.96
N ALA A 22 28.06 -18.11 21.67
CA ALA A 22 26.86 -18.74 22.24
C ALA A 22 26.39 -18.38 23.66
N GLU A 23 25.30 -17.62 23.72
CA GLU A 23 24.16 -17.97 24.57
C GLU A 23 22.89 -18.03 23.71
N VAL A 24 22.16 -19.13 23.92
CA VAL A 24 20.92 -19.53 23.26
C VAL A 24 19.78 -18.99 24.10
N GLU A 25 18.89 -18.18 23.52
CA GLU A 25 17.55 -17.95 24.05
C GLU A 25 16.49 -18.28 22.99
N LYS A 26 15.35 -18.75 23.49
CA LYS A 26 14.45 -19.71 22.87
C LYS A 26 13.12 -19.02 22.50
N GLN A 27 12.56 -19.37 21.32
CA GLN A 27 11.17 -19.12 20.85
C GLN A 27 10.83 -17.66 20.46
N LEU A 28 10.08 -17.36 19.40
CA LEU A 28 9.00 -18.08 18.70
C LEU A 28 9.24 -18.17 17.19
N GLY A 29 8.76 -19.26 16.58
CA GLY A 29 8.92 -19.56 15.16
C GLY A 29 8.07 -18.68 14.24
N ILE A 30 8.76 -17.98 13.34
CA ILE A 30 8.22 -17.52 12.05
C ILE A 30 9.04 -18.27 10.98
N SER A 31 8.40 -19.19 10.26
CA SER A 31 9.04 -19.90 9.15
C SER A 31 9.11 -18.97 7.95
N ASN A 32 10.21 -18.22 7.82
CA ASN A 32 10.56 -17.51 6.60
C ASN A 32 11.02 -18.53 5.56
N THR A 33 10.10 -19.01 4.74
CA THR A 33 10.43 -19.65 3.47
C THR A 33 10.10 -18.67 2.34
N ILE A 34 10.92 -17.62 2.20
CA ILE A 34 10.96 -16.87 0.94
C ILE A 34 11.89 -17.65 0.02
N GLY A 35 11.31 -18.46 -0.85
CA GLY A 35 11.99 -18.93 -2.04
C GLY A 35 12.27 -17.72 -2.91
N GLN A 36 13.48 -17.19 -2.82
CA GLN A 36 13.94 -16.07 -3.61
C GLN A 36 14.27 -16.57 -5.02
N SER A 37 13.26 -16.70 -5.87
CA SER A 37 13.47 -16.66 -7.32
C SER A 37 13.59 -15.20 -7.73
N ALA A 38 14.74 -14.81 -8.29
CA ALA A 38 14.87 -13.51 -8.94
C ALA A 38 13.78 -13.38 -10.01
N PRO A 39 12.92 -12.34 -9.97
CA PRO A 39 11.87 -12.21 -10.97
C PRO A 39 12.48 -11.69 -12.26
N THR A 40 12.76 -12.59 -13.20
CA THR A 40 12.73 -12.25 -14.62
C THR A 40 11.27 -12.32 -15.06
N GLY A 41 10.54 -11.20 -15.06
CA GLY A 41 9.17 -11.21 -15.58
C GLY A 41 8.34 -9.95 -15.27
N GLU A 42 7.57 -9.54 -16.26
CA GLU A 42 6.43 -8.63 -16.13
C GLU A 42 5.28 -9.34 -15.39
N ASN A 43 4.44 -8.59 -14.67
CA ASN A 43 3.23 -9.16 -14.04
C ASN A 43 2.21 -9.57 -15.12
N GLU A 44 1.77 -10.83 -15.11
CA GLU A 44 0.75 -11.32 -16.05
C GLU A 44 -0.64 -10.70 -15.81
N GLU A 45 -0.98 -10.46 -14.54
CA GLU A 45 -2.22 -9.82 -14.10
C GLU A 45 -1.88 -8.63 -13.19
N TYR A 46 -2.40 -7.45 -13.54
CA TYR A 46 -2.21 -6.23 -12.77
C TYR A 46 -3.41 -5.29 -12.95
N LEU A 47 -3.64 -4.44 -11.96
CA LEU A 47 -4.61 -3.35 -12.03
C LEU A 47 -3.86 -2.02 -12.08
N ASP A 48 -3.71 -1.46 -13.28
CA ASP A 48 -2.89 -0.27 -13.48
C ASP A 48 -3.40 0.93 -12.65
N TRP A 49 -2.61 1.32 -11.65
CA TRP A 49 -2.86 2.48 -10.79
C TRP A 49 -3.19 3.73 -11.58
N SER A 50 -2.46 3.99 -12.67
CA SER A 50 -2.59 5.21 -13.47
C SER A 50 -3.91 5.27 -14.25
N SER A 51 -4.56 4.12 -14.44
CA SER A 51 -5.83 3.99 -15.17
C SER A 51 -7.06 4.16 -14.27
N ILE A 52 -6.92 4.01 -12.96
CA ILE A 52 -8.05 3.99 -12.03
C ILE A 52 -8.58 5.40 -11.80
N ARG A 53 -9.90 5.52 -11.71
CA ARG A 53 -10.60 6.75 -11.40
C ARG A 53 -11.65 6.56 -10.30
N VAL A 54 -11.69 7.48 -9.35
CA VAL A 54 -12.79 7.60 -8.37
C VAL A 54 -14.04 8.07 -9.09
N ASN A 55 -15.13 7.32 -8.94
CA ASN A 55 -16.41 7.51 -9.63
C ASN A 55 -16.27 7.69 -11.14
N GLY A 56 -15.25 7.07 -11.75
CA GLY A 56 -14.96 7.18 -13.18
C GLY A 56 -14.47 8.56 -13.64
N LYS A 57 -14.19 9.50 -12.72
CA LYS A 57 -13.87 10.89 -13.07
C LYS A 57 -12.45 11.31 -12.67
N LEU A 58 -12.11 11.18 -11.39
CA LEU A 58 -10.85 11.75 -10.87
C LEU A 58 -9.76 10.70 -10.71
N PRO A 59 -8.49 11.02 -11.03
CA PRO A 59 -7.36 10.17 -10.69
C PRO A 59 -7.24 10.00 -9.17
N LEU A 60 -6.43 9.03 -8.77
CA LEU A 60 -6.22 8.67 -7.38
C LEU A 60 -5.29 9.62 -6.62
N THR A 61 -4.61 10.51 -7.33
CA THR A 61 -3.96 11.71 -6.78
C THR A 61 -4.67 12.93 -7.37
N ALA A 62 -5.30 13.75 -6.54
CA ALA A 62 -6.08 14.90 -6.98
C ALA A 62 -6.03 16.04 -5.97
N SER A 63 -6.48 17.24 -6.35
CA SER A 63 -6.58 18.36 -5.40
C SER A 63 -7.78 18.20 -4.47
N VAL A 64 -7.69 18.81 -3.28
CA VAL A 64 -8.81 18.89 -2.31
C VAL A 64 -10.06 19.43 -2.99
N GLN A 65 -9.92 20.54 -3.73
CA GLN A 65 -11.06 21.14 -4.44
C GLN A 65 -11.73 20.18 -5.43
N SER A 66 -10.94 19.38 -6.15
CA SER A 66 -11.48 18.44 -7.14
C SER A 66 -12.25 17.32 -6.46
N ILE A 67 -11.67 16.72 -5.42
CA ILE A 67 -12.34 15.67 -4.63
C ILE A 67 -13.60 16.22 -3.97
N GLU A 68 -13.56 17.42 -3.40
CA GLU A 68 -14.74 18.04 -2.81
C GLU A 68 -15.85 18.32 -3.83
N GLY A 69 -15.48 18.69 -5.06
CA GLY A 69 -16.43 18.85 -6.16
C GLY A 69 -17.06 17.53 -6.63
N LEU A 70 -16.43 16.39 -6.34
CA LEU A 70 -16.92 15.06 -6.70
C LEU A 70 -17.68 14.36 -5.57
N LEU A 71 -17.14 14.38 -4.35
CA LEU A 71 -17.63 13.62 -3.20
C LEU A 71 -18.31 14.50 -2.13
N GLY A 72 -18.26 15.83 -2.27
CA GLY A 72 -18.68 16.76 -1.23
C GLY A 72 -17.57 17.05 -0.23
N LYS A 73 -17.90 17.77 0.85
CA LYS A 73 -16.92 18.12 1.89
C LYS A 73 -16.44 16.89 2.64
N ALA A 74 -15.20 16.93 3.12
CA ALA A 74 -14.67 15.88 3.98
C ALA A 74 -15.53 15.75 5.25
N ASP A 75 -15.85 14.52 5.63
CA ASP A 75 -16.53 14.20 6.89
C ASP A 75 -15.62 14.53 8.08
N SER A 76 -14.33 14.27 7.90
CA SER A 76 -13.30 14.63 8.87
C SER A 76 -11.92 14.75 8.23
N VAL A 77 -11.06 15.57 8.85
CA VAL A 77 -9.64 15.66 8.53
C VAL A 77 -8.86 15.61 9.83
N VAL A 78 -8.01 14.61 10.00
CA VAL A 78 -7.32 14.31 11.26
C VAL A 78 -5.81 14.21 11.05
N SER A 79 -5.03 14.53 12.09
CA SER A 79 -3.60 14.27 12.08
C SER A 79 -3.30 12.78 11.98
N ILE A 80 -2.23 12.44 11.27
CA ILE A 80 -1.77 11.05 11.16
C ILE A 80 -1.24 10.56 12.51
N ASP A 81 -1.63 9.35 12.90
CA ASP A 81 -1.02 8.65 14.04
C ASP A 81 0.30 8.02 13.59
N TRP A 82 1.40 8.70 13.88
CA TRP A 82 2.76 8.25 13.56
C TRP A 82 3.23 7.06 14.40
N SER A 83 2.51 6.68 15.47
CA SER A 83 2.88 5.48 16.24
C SER A 83 2.55 4.18 15.48
N SER A 84 1.59 4.23 14.57
CA SER A 84 1.14 3.11 13.75
C SER A 84 1.36 3.30 12.25
N THR A 85 1.84 4.48 11.83
CA THR A 85 2.01 4.84 10.41
C THR A 85 3.48 5.01 10.07
N CYS A 86 3.90 4.36 8.99
CA CYS A 86 5.28 4.43 8.54
C CYS A 86 5.59 5.80 7.95
N SER A 87 6.66 6.44 8.46
CA SER A 87 7.14 7.70 7.91
C SER A 87 7.74 7.50 6.52
N SER A 88 7.61 8.51 5.66
CA SER A 88 8.32 8.57 4.37
C SER A 88 8.88 9.98 4.19
N GLY A 89 9.82 10.17 3.26
CA GLY A 89 10.42 11.48 3.00
C GLY A 89 9.45 12.55 2.47
N TYR A 90 8.24 12.15 2.07
CA TYR A 90 7.19 13.05 1.57
C TYR A 90 6.16 13.40 2.65
N ARG A 91 6.17 12.68 3.78
CA ARG A 91 5.28 12.87 4.92
C ARG A 91 5.88 13.83 5.94
N SER A 92 5.05 14.68 6.51
CA SER A 92 5.44 15.62 7.58
C SER A 92 4.35 15.71 8.64
N ASP A 93 4.61 16.40 9.74
CA ASP A 93 3.60 16.66 10.78
C ASP A 93 2.39 17.45 10.27
N GLU A 94 2.49 18.05 9.08
CA GLU A 94 1.37 18.73 8.41
C GLU A 94 0.50 17.78 7.58
N SER A 95 0.97 16.55 7.31
CA SER A 95 0.21 15.52 6.63
C SER A 95 -0.99 15.07 7.46
N LYS A 96 -2.11 14.80 6.80
CA LYS A 96 -3.39 14.47 7.44
C LYS A 96 -4.06 13.31 6.73
N ASN A 97 -4.96 12.62 7.42
CA ASN A 97 -5.93 11.74 6.77
C ASN A 97 -7.25 12.50 6.59
N ALA A 98 -7.78 12.49 5.37
CA ALA A 98 -9.04 13.12 5.01
C ALA A 98 -10.05 12.05 4.57
N TYR A 99 -11.25 12.11 5.15
CA TYR A 99 -12.29 11.09 5.00
C TYR A 99 -13.50 11.65 4.24
N PHE A 100 -13.97 10.94 3.22
CA PHE A 100 -15.08 11.32 2.36
C PHE A 100 -15.98 10.12 2.07
N GLY A 101 -17.07 9.94 2.82
CA GLY A 101 -18.07 8.90 2.54
C GLY A 101 -17.43 7.54 2.32
N GLY A 102 -16.59 7.08 3.24
CA GLY A 102 -15.89 5.80 3.10
C GLY A 102 -14.63 5.79 2.21
N VAL A 103 -14.25 6.90 1.59
CA VAL A 103 -12.94 7.03 0.94
C VAL A 103 -11.98 7.73 1.88
N GLU A 104 -10.79 7.16 2.05
CA GLU A 104 -9.69 7.78 2.79
C GLU A 104 -8.60 8.24 1.80
N PHE A 105 -8.16 9.48 2.00
CA PHE A 105 -6.99 10.04 1.35
C PHE A 105 -5.97 10.47 2.39
N GLU A 106 -4.70 10.31 2.07
CA GLU A 106 -3.64 11.04 2.73
C GLU A 106 -3.49 12.43 2.07
N GLN A 107 -3.38 13.47 2.88
CA GLN A 107 -3.37 14.86 2.45
C GLN A 107 -2.01 15.50 2.66
N PHE A 108 -1.50 16.16 1.61
CA PHE A 108 -0.27 16.93 1.58
C PHE A 108 -0.56 18.34 1.04
N GLY A 109 -0.84 19.30 1.93
CA GLY A 109 -1.30 20.63 1.53
C GLY A 109 -2.62 20.54 0.77
N ASP A 110 -2.62 20.92 -0.52
CA ASP A 110 -3.79 20.81 -1.41
C ASP A 110 -3.88 19.46 -2.16
N SER A 111 -2.89 18.59 -2.04
CA SER A 111 -2.89 17.27 -2.68
C SER A 111 -3.54 16.20 -1.80
N LEU A 112 -4.33 15.33 -2.41
CA LEU A 112 -4.91 14.12 -1.81
C LEU A 112 -4.45 12.89 -2.59
N ASP A 113 -3.85 11.93 -1.87
CA ASP A 113 -3.44 10.63 -2.38
C ASP A 113 -4.33 9.55 -1.80
N PHE A 114 -4.98 8.77 -2.67
CA PHE A 114 -5.91 7.73 -2.27
C PHE A 114 -5.20 6.65 -1.44
N MET A 115 -5.82 6.29 -0.31
CA MET A 115 -5.38 5.22 0.57
C MET A 115 -6.29 4.00 0.44
N HIS A 116 -7.59 4.19 0.67
CA HIS A 116 -8.56 3.11 0.57
C HIS A 116 -9.99 3.60 0.33
N ILE A 117 -10.87 2.65 -0.01
CA ILE A 117 -12.31 2.83 -0.08
C ILE A 117 -13.01 1.71 0.69
N ASN A 118 -13.97 2.07 1.53
CA ASN A 118 -14.81 1.16 2.30
C ASN A 118 -16.28 1.29 1.85
N PHE A 119 -16.72 0.33 1.05
CA PHE A 119 -18.06 0.26 0.50
C PHE A 119 -19.16 -0.02 1.53
N SER A 120 -18.78 -0.41 2.75
CA SER A 120 -19.73 -0.57 3.85
C SER A 120 -20.18 0.77 4.44
N GLN A 121 -19.42 1.85 4.21
CA GLN A 121 -19.73 3.20 4.69
C GLN A 121 -20.50 4.02 3.64
N ASP A 122 -20.14 3.86 2.36
CA ASP A 122 -20.88 4.46 1.24
C ASP A 122 -20.87 3.52 0.03
N GLN A 123 -22.07 3.16 -0.43
CA GLN A 123 -22.27 2.26 -1.55
C GLN A 123 -22.34 2.99 -2.90
N SER A 124 -22.39 4.33 -2.89
CA SER A 124 -22.49 5.16 -4.09
C SER A 124 -21.14 5.40 -4.78
N VAL A 125 -20.04 5.23 -4.03
CA VAL A 125 -18.68 5.42 -4.55
C VAL A 125 -18.16 4.13 -5.21
N PHE A 126 -17.34 4.28 -6.25
CA PHE A 126 -16.71 3.17 -6.97
C PHE A 126 -15.35 3.55 -7.56
N LEU A 127 -14.52 2.55 -7.82
CA LEU A 127 -13.30 2.68 -8.63
C LEU A 127 -13.55 2.15 -10.03
N GLN A 128 -13.00 2.81 -11.04
CA GLN A 128 -13.17 2.39 -12.44
C GLN A 128 -11.84 2.44 -13.20
N SER A 129 -11.54 1.38 -13.95
CA SER A 129 -10.50 1.34 -14.98
C SER A 129 -11.08 0.82 -16.28
N GLY A 130 -11.17 1.69 -17.29
CA GLY A 130 -11.84 1.35 -18.55
C GLY A 130 -13.28 0.88 -18.32
N ALA A 131 -13.56 -0.38 -18.71
CA ALA A 131 -14.86 -1.02 -18.51
C ALA A 131 -14.99 -1.76 -17.17
N LEU A 132 -13.89 -1.96 -16.44
CA LEU A 132 -13.92 -2.57 -15.11
C LEU A 132 -14.40 -1.54 -14.10
N LYS A 133 -15.53 -1.83 -13.45
CA LYS A 133 -16.07 -1.06 -12.33
C LYS A 133 -16.01 -1.94 -11.08
N LEU A 134 -15.43 -1.40 -10.00
CA LEU A 134 -15.32 -2.04 -8.69
C LEU A 134 -16.12 -1.21 -7.68
N ASP A 135 -17.17 -1.83 -7.14
CA ASP A 135 -18.11 -1.23 -6.19
C ASP A 135 -18.64 -2.28 -5.19
N HIS A 136 -19.53 -1.86 -4.29
CA HIS A 136 -20.14 -2.73 -3.27
C HIS A 136 -20.87 -3.97 -3.84
N ALA A 137 -21.30 -3.93 -5.11
CA ALA A 137 -22.01 -5.03 -5.75
C ALA A 137 -21.06 -6.06 -6.36
N THR A 138 -19.79 -5.70 -6.54
CA THR A 138 -18.75 -6.52 -7.18
C THR A 138 -18.56 -7.83 -6.44
N THR A 139 -18.53 -8.92 -7.19
CA THR A 139 -18.38 -10.30 -6.69
C THR A 139 -17.04 -10.91 -7.07
N LEU A 140 -16.63 -11.94 -6.35
CA LEU A 140 -15.48 -12.77 -6.73
C LEU A 140 -15.62 -13.38 -8.13
N ILE A 141 -16.85 -13.73 -8.53
CA ILE A 141 -17.14 -14.29 -9.85
C ILE A 141 -16.82 -13.25 -10.94
N GLU A 142 -17.14 -11.98 -10.72
CA GLU A 142 -16.82 -10.90 -11.65
C GLU A 142 -15.33 -10.63 -11.68
N VAL A 143 -14.67 -10.52 -10.52
CA VAL A 143 -13.22 -10.29 -10.44
C VAL A 143 -12.44 -11.43 -11.12
N LYS A 144 -12.87 -12.69 -10.97
CA LYS A 144 -12.26 -13.85 -11.63
C LYS A 144 -12.28 -13.78 -13.16
N LYS A 145 -13.22 -13.03 -13.77
CA LYS A 145 -13.24 -12.84 -15.23
C LYS A 145 -12.09 -11.96 -15.71
N HIS A 146 -11.59 -11.07 -14.85
CA HIS A 146 -10.51 -10.14 -15.15
C HIS A 146 -9.15 -10.63 -14.63
N PHE A 147 -9.13 -11.26 -13.46
CA PHE A 147 -7.91 -11.68 -12.77
C PHE A 147 -7.97 -13.15 -12.30
N PRO A 148 -8.13 -14.12 -13.22
CA PRO A 148 -8.33 -15.52 -12.87
C PRO A 148 -7.18 -16.13 -12.06
N ASN A 149 -5.93 -15.69 -12.22
CA ASN A 149 -4.79 -16.18 -11.45
C ASN A 149 -4.80 -15.59 -10.03
N ALA A 150 -5.08 -14.31 -9.88
CA ALA A 150 -5.16 -13.67 -8.57
C ALA A 150 -6.25 -14.31 -7.68
N VAL A 151 -7.41 -14.68 -8.25
CA VAL A 151 -8.47 -15.36 -7.50
C VAL A 151 -8.09 -16.78 -7.06
N LYS A 152 -7.20 -17.49 -7.77
CA LYS A 152 -6.78 -18.86 -7.35
C LYS A 152 -6.04 -18.86 -6.01
N GLY A 153 -5.42 -17.74 -5.64
CA GLY A 153 -4.70 -17.58 -4.38
C GLY A 153 -5.58 -17.23 -3.18
N ILE A 154 -6.89 -17.04 -3.39
CA ILE A 154 -7.83 -16.69 -2.31
C ILE A 154 -7.86 -17.82 -1.27
N GLY A 155 -7.82 -17.46 0.01
CA GLY A 155 -7.74 -18.42 1.12
C GLY A 155 -6.33 -18.84 1.54
N ASN A 156 -5.28 -18.43 0.83
CA ASN A 156 -3.89 -18.56 1.30
C ASN A 156 -3.53 -17.54 2.41
N GLY A 157 -4.46 -16.63 2.73
CA GLY A 157 -4.41 -15.66 3.80
C GLY A 157 -5.78 -14.99 3.95
N TYR A 158 -6.04 -14.41 5.11
CA TYR A 158 -7.26 -13.66 5.40
C TYR A 158 -6.91 -12.35 6.10
N TYR A 159 -7.79 -11.35 5.95
CA TYR A 159 -7.74 -10.14 6.74
C TYR A 159 -8.85 -10.21 7.81
N ASN A 160 -8.55 -9.75 9.01
CA ASN A 160 -9.59 -9.51 10.01
C ASN A 160 -10.02 -8.05 9.89
N ILE A 161 -11.22 -7.83 9.33
CA ILE A 161 -11.79 -6.49 9.18
C ILE A 161 -13.05 -6.43 10.01
N TYR A 162 -13.07 -5.49 10.96
CA TYR A 162 -14.17 -5.32 11.92
C TYR A 162 -14.54 -6.61 12.67
N GLY A 163 -13.56 -7.43 13.03
CA GLY A 163 -13.76 -8.67 13.79
C GLY A 163 -14.16 -9.87 12.94
N LYS A 164 -14.27 -9.74 11.61
CA LYS A 164 -14.68 -10.83 10.72
C LYS A 164 -13.58 -11.18 9.72
N GLU A 165 -13.39 -12.49 9.55
CA GLU A 165 -12.51 -13.05 8.52
C GLU A 165 -13.01 -12.64 7.14
N THR A 166 -12.10 -12.08 6.35
CA THR A 166 -12.39 -11.46 5.06
C THR A 166 -11.41 -12.01 4.05
N ASP A 167 -11.95 -12.56 2.97
CA ASP A 167 -11.17 -13.03 1.84
C ASP A 167 -10.50 -11.85 1.15
N ALA A 168 -9.29 -12.02 0.63
CA ALA A 168 -8.62 -10.96 -0.11
C ALA A 168 -7.92 -11.46 -1.36
N ILE A 169 -7.89 -10.59 -2.36
CA ILE A 169 -7.13 -10.76 -3.58
C ILE A 169 -6.12 -9.62 -3.66
N ASN A 170 -4.85 -9.98 -3.84
CA ASN A 170 -3.78 -9.01 -4.04
C ASN A 170 -3.49 -8.88 -5.54
N LEU A 171 -3.41 -7.66 -6.04
CA LEU A 171 -3.04 -7.36 -7.43
C LEU A 171 -1.87 -6.36 -7.46
N PRO A 172 -0.85 -6.60 -8.30
CA PRO A 172 0.14 -5.57 -8.60
C PRO A 172 -0.52 -4.31 -9.19
N PRO A 173 -0.04 -3.11 -8.86
CA PRO A 173 -0.58 -1.86 -9.38
C PRO A 173 -0.02 -1.48 -10.75
N SER A 174 0.89 -2.26 -11.30
CA SER A 174 1.44 -2.05 -12.64
C SER A 174 2.04 -3.35 -13.20
N LYS A 175 2.44 -3.29 -14.46
CA LYS A 175 3.09 -4.40 -15.17
C LYS A 175 4.50 -4.64 -14.63
N GLU A 176 5.18 -3.56 -14.25
CA GLU A 176 6.47 -3.59 -13.60
C GLU A 176 6.36 -4.15 -12.18
N LEU A 177 7.46 -4.73 -11.71
CA LEU A 177 7.55 -5.21 -10.34
C LEU A 177 7.45 -4.03 -9.38
N SER A 178 6.55 -4.15 -8.41
CA SER A 178 6.37 -3.20 -7.33
C SER A 178 5.99 -3.98 -6.08
N ASP A 179 6.50 -3.52 -4.95
CA ASP A 179 6.08 -4.04 -3.64
C ASP A 179 4.70 -3.49 -3.23
N ARG A 180 4.19 -2.48 -3.93
CA ARG A 180 2.84 -1.97 -3.71
C ARG A 180 1.81 -3.00 -4.16
N GLN A 181 0.66 -3.04 -3.50
CA GLN A 181 -0.41 -3.96 -3.82
C GLN A 181 -1.77 -3.29 -3.73
N TRP A 182 -2.65 -3.59 -4.67
CA TRP A 182 -4.07 -3.49 -4.44
C TRP A 182 -4.53 -4.68 -3.61
N ILE A 183 -5.31 -4.44 -2.57
CA ILE A 183 -5.93 -5.49 -1.77
C ILE A 183 -7.44 -5.34 -1.90
N LEU A 184 -8.08 -6.24 -2.63
CA LEU A 184 -9.53 -6.28 -2.82
C LEU A 184 -10.11 -7.26 -1.79
N MET A 185 -10.93 -6.76 -0.87
CA MET A 185 -11.38 -7.49 0.30
C MET A 185 -12.87 -7.83 0.20
N PHE A 186 -13.20 -9.11 0.35
CA PHE A 186 -14.53 -9.66 0.14
C PHE A 186 -15.10 -10.27 1.42
N GLN A 187 -16.36 -9.94 1.67
CA GLN A 187 -17.14 -10.50 2.76
C GLN A 187 -18.49 -10.94 2.20
N ASP A 188 -18.92 -12.16 2.57
CA ASP A 188 -20.16 -12.77 2.07
C ASP A 188 -20.26 -12.74 0.53
N GLY A 189 -19.11 -12.93 -0.14
CA GLY A 189 -18.98 -12.94 -1.60
C GLY A 189 -19.05 -11.57 -2.29
N LYS A 190 -19.08 -10.47 -1.52
CA LYS A 190 -19.17 -9.10 -2.01
C LYS A 190 -17.95 -8.28 -1.61
N LEU A 191 -17.51 -7.40 -2.52
CA LEU A 191 -16.41 -6.49 -2.27
C LEU A 191 -16.83 -5.44 -1.23
N ILE A 192 -16.12 -5.41 -0.10
CA ILE A 192 -16.42 -4.47 0.99
C ILE A 192 -15.39 -3.36 1.11
N ARG A 193 -14.16 -3.58 0.64
CA ARG A 193 -13.06 -2.64 0.78
C ARG A 193 -11.98 -2.86 -0.28
N ILE A 194 -11.34 -1.78 -0.71
CA ILE A 194 -10.11 -1.83 -1.50
C ILE A 194 -9.07 -0.95 -0.83
N ASP A 195 -7.90 -1.51 -0.57
CA ASP A 195 -6.74 -0.78 -0.07
C ASP A 195 -5.67 -0.69 -1.15
N LEU A 196 -5.03 0.47 -1.24
CA LEU A 196 -3.72 0.60 -1.86
C LEU A 196 -2.67 0.44 -0.77
N TRP A 197 -2.14 -0.78 -0.66
CA TRP A 197 -1.09 -1.08 0.29
C TRP A 197 0.29 -0.73 -0.26
N THR A 198 1.12 -0.16 0.60
CA THR A 198 2.52 0.16 0.35
C THR A 198 3.35 -0.44 1.48
N PRO A 199 4.51 -1.06 1.20
CA PRO A 199 5.38 -1.54 2.26
C PRO A 199 5.89 -0.37 3.11
N CYS A 200 6.10 -0.72 4.38
CA CYS A 200 7.10 -0.10 5.23
C CYS A 200 8.39 -0.92 5.10
#